data_AF-A0A367P892-F1
#
_entry.id   AF-A0A367P892-F1
#
_cell.length_a   1.000
_cell.length_b   1.000
_cell.length_c   1.000
_cell.angle_alpha   90.00
_cell.angle_beta   90.00
_cell.angle_gamma   90.00
#
_symmetry.space_group_name_H-M   'P 1'
#
loop_
_entity.id
_entity.type
_entity.pdbx_description
1 polymer ?
#
loop_
_entity_poly.entity_id
_entity_poly.type
_entity_poly.pdbx_seq_one_letter_code
_entity_poly.pdbx_strand_id
1 'polypeptide(L)'
;IRRGLYKGPLNVNWVALSGGFDNPDPYSMMEFIRLLPDGSTLTLESLMRATLPVNTMAIAMGLHVRCGIEDTIWGPTGEPMSSVKQIEQLVRISHELGRGVASAQEARAIFKIGTQYQTTEQTLAELRYPTARRPVRPALAERKVA
;
A
#
# COMPACT_ATOMS: atom_id res chain seq x y z
N ILE A 1 1.53 12.96 8.86
CA ILE A 1 2.57 12.35 9.74
C ILE A 1 3.55 13.38 10.28
N ARG A 2 4.43 13.99 9.47
CA ARG A 2 5.47 14.94 9.96
C ARG A 2 4.94 16.13 10.78
N ARG A 3 3.71 16.59 10.52
CA ARG A 3 3.02 17.64 11.29
C ARG A 3 2.48 17.17 12.66
N GLY A 4 2.70 15.92 13.06
CA GLY A 4 2.19 15.34 14.30
C GLY A 4 0.69 14.99 14.33
N LEU A 5 -0.04 15.26 13.25
CA LEU A 5 -1.49 15.02 13.17
C LEU A 5 -1.90 13.54 13.09
N TYR A 6 -0.95 12.65 12.76
CA TYR A 6 -1.19 11.22 12.64
C TYR A 6 -0.02 10.44 13.21
N LYS A 7 -0.30 9.51 14.12
CA LYS A 7 0.67 8.70 14.86
C LYS A 7 0.30 7.22 14.84
N GLY A 8 0.13 6.65 13.65
CA GLY A 8 -0.27 5.24 13.47
C GLY A 8 0.42 4.58 12.26
N PRO A 9 0.10 3.31 11.98
CA PRO A 9 0.59 2.61 10.79
C PRO A 9 0.04 3.24 9.50
N LEU A 10 0.74 3.13 8.37
CA LEU A 10 0.30 3.70 7.12
C LEU A 10 -0.24 2.59 6.22
N ASN A 11 -1.56 2.42 6.23
CA ASN A 11 -2.26 1.50 5.33
C ASN A 11 -2.84 2.32 4.18
N VAL A 12 -2.35 2.11 2.97
CA VAL A 12 -2.65 2.92 1.79
C VAL A 12 -3.36 2.06 0.78
N ASN A 13 -4.39 2.64 0.17
CA ASN A 13 -5.07 2.06 -0.96
C ASN A 13 -4.79 2.93 -2.18
N TRP A 14 -4.10 2.37 -3.18
CA TRP A 14 -3.91 3.04 -4.47
C TRP A 14 -5.11 2.77 -5.35
N VAL A 15 -5.81 3.85 -5.71
CA VAL A 15 -7.10 3.82 -6.39
C VAL A 15 -6.92 4.35 -7.81
N ALA A 16 -6.90 3.44 -8.79
CA ALA A 16 -6.69 3.76 -10.19
C ALA A 16 -8.02 3.71 -10.98
N LEU A 17 -8.69 4.86 -11.08
CA LEU A 17 -10.02 5.01 -11.69
C LEU A 17 -9.99 5.76 -13.03
N SER A 18 -8.84 6.32 -13.42
CA SER A 18 -8.76 7.33 -14.49
C SER A 18 -9.68 8.54 -14.20
N GLY A 19 -9.99 9.37 -15.20
CA GLY A 19 -10.98 10.46 -15.03
C GLY A 19 -10.57 11.56 -14.01
N GLY A 20 -9.27 11.81 -13.87
CA GLY A 20 -8.69 12.74 -12.89
C GLY A 20 -8.03 12.06 -11.69
N PHE A 21 -8.21 10.74 -11.56
CA PHE A 21 -7.41 9.88 -10.69
C PHE A 21 -6.19 9.33 -11.44
N ASP A 22 -5.35 8.59 -10.73
CA ASP A 22 -4.22 7.91 -11.35
C ASP A 22 -4.69 6.87 -12.39
N ASN A 23 -3.86 6.65 -13.40
CA ASN A 23 -4.20 5.74 -14.47
C ASN A 23 -3.88 4.29 -14.06
N PRO A 24 -4.73 3.30 -14.44
CA PRO A 24 -4.52 1.90 -14.13
C PRO A 24 -3.48 1.28 -15.09
N ASP A 25 -2.28 1.88 -15.14
CA ASP A 25 -1.15 1.41 -15.92
C ASP A 25 0.06 1.13 -15.03
N PRO A 26 0.99 0.27 -15.48
CA PRO A 26 2.14 -0.12 -14.68
C PRO A 26 3.08 1.04 -14.32
N TYR A 27 3.14 2.11 -15.12
CA TYR A 27 4.07 3.21 -14.87
C TYR A 27 3.61 4.06 -13.69
N SER A 28 2.34 4.46 -13.71
CA SER A 28 1.67 5.13 -12.58
C SER A 28 1.75 4.29 -11.30
N MET A 29 1.41 3.01 -11.40
CA MET A 29 1.46 2.06 -10.29
C MET A 29 2.86 1.99 -9.66
N MET A 30 3.91 1.81 -10.46
CA MET A 30 5.27 1.66 -9.95
C MET A 30 5.82 2.96 -9.37
N GLU A 31 5.47 4.11 -9.94
CA GLU A 31 5.85 5.40 -9.35
C GLU A 31 5.17 5.60 -7.98
N PHE A 32 3.89 5.23 -7.85
CA PHE A 32 3.21 5.30 -6.56
C PHE A 32 3.85 4.36 -5.52
N ILE A 33 4.14 3.11 -5.89
CA ILE A 33 4.84 2.14 -5.03
C ILE A 33 6.18 2.70 -4.56
N ARG A 34 6.96 3.31 -5.47
CA ARG A 34 8.27 3.89 -5.18
C ARG A 34 8.21 5.06 -4.20
N LEU A 35 7.13 5.85 -4.23
CA LEU A 35 6.96 7.02 -3.36
C LEU A 35 6.50 6.64 -1.94
N LEU A 36 6.04 5.40 -1.74
CA LEU A 36 5.59 4.94 -0.45
C LEU A 36 6.76 4.56 0.47
N PRO A 37 6.64 4.83 1.77
CA PRO A 37 7.59 4.34 2.76
C PRO A 37 7.54 2.82 2.86
N ASP A 38 8.69 2.18 2.97
CA ASP A 38 8.84 0.72 3.09
C ASP A 38 8.04 0.10 4.26
N GLY A 39 7.81 0.86 5.34
CA GLY A 39 7.03 0.38 6.49
C GLY A 39 5.51 0.48 6.31
N SER A 40 5.03 0.83 5.12
CA SER A 40 3.61 0.99 4.80
C SER A 40 3.02 -0.29 4.24
N THR A 41 1.72 -0.48 4.42
CA THR A 41 0.97 -1.54 3.77
C THR A 41 0.22 -0.96 2.59
N LEU A 42 0.36 -1.57 1.40
CA LEU A 42 -0.25 -1.08 0.17
C LEU A 42 -1.24 -2.11 -0.41
N THR A 43 -2.45 -1.65 -0.65
CA THR A 43 -3.51 -2.35 -1.38
C THR A 43 -3.75 -1.66 -2.73
N LEU A 44 -3.91 -2.42 -3.79
CA LEU A 44 -4.22 -1.90 -5.13
C LEU A 44 -5.69 -2.13 -5.44
N GLU A 45 -6.30 -1.11 -6.04
CA GLU A 45 -7.70 -1.08 -6.46
C GLU A 45 -7.79 -0.41 -7.84
N SER A 46 -8.67 -0.93 -8.70
CA SER A 46 -9.05 -0.29 -9.95
C SER A 46 -10.46 -0.71 -10.38
N LEU A 47 -10.97 -0.07 -11.42
CA LEU A 47 -12.36 -0.20 -11.85
C LEU A 47 -12.54 -1.00 -13.15
N MET A 48 -13.69 -1.65 -13.29
CA MET A 48 -14.15 -2.31 -14.51
C MET A 48 -13.10 -3.30 -15.07
N ARG A 49 -12.70 -3.12 -16.34
CA ARG A 49 -11.76 -4.00 -17.05
C ARG A 49 -10.35 -4.02 -16.44
N ALA A 50 -9.99 -3.02 -15.64
CA ALA A 50 -8.67 -2.93 -15.05
C ALA A 50 -8.52 -3.75 -13.76
N THR A 51 -9.63 -4.11 -13.11
CA THR A 51 -9.64 -4.74 -11.78
C THR A 51 -8.79 -6.01 -11.72
N LEU A 52 -9.04 -6.99 -12.60
CA LEU A 52 -8.27 -8.24 -12.59
C LEU A 52 -6.78 -8.05 -13.01
N PRO A 53 -6.44 -7.32 -14.09
CA PRO A 53 -5.05 -7.03 -14.43
C PRO A 53 -4.26 -6.38 -13.29
N VAL A 54 -4.81 -5.34 -12.66
CA VAL A 54 -4.16 -4.63 -11.54
C VAL A 54 -3.99 -5.56 -10.34
N ASN A 55 -5.01 -6.34 -9.99
CA ASN A 55 -4.91 -7.33 -8.92
C ASN A 55 -3.85 -8.40 -9.19
N THR A 56 -3.75 -8.87 -10.43
CA THR A 56 -2.75 -9.88 -10.81
C THR A 56 -1.33 -9.33 -10.69
N MET A 57 -1.10 -8.09 -11.13
CA MET A 57 0.18 -7.40 -10.94
C MET A 57 0.51 -7.21 -9.45
N ALA A 58 -0.47 -6.77 -8.65
CA ALA A 58 -0.30 -6.60 -7.21
C ALA A 58 0.08 -7.92 -6.52
N ILE A 59 -0.61 -9.03 -6.86
CA ILE A 59 -0.32 -10.36 -6.31
C ILE A 59 1.12 -10.77 -6.66
N ALA A 60 1.54 -10.60 -7.91
CA ALA A 60 2.88 -10.94 -8.40
C ALA A 60 3.99 -10.14 -7.71
N MET A 61 3.72 -8.91 -7.30
CA MET A 61 4.68 -8.06 -6.57
C MET A 61 4.67 -8.25 -5.05
N GLY A 62 3.82 -9.12 -4.51
CA GLY A 62 3.69 -9.27 -3.06
C GLY A 62 2.81 -8.21 -2.37
N LEU A 63 2.04 -7.42 -3.13
CA LEU A 63 1.15 -6.36 -2.62
C LEU A 63 -0.28 -6.87 -2.38
N HIS A 64 -1.09 -6.12 -1.62
CA HIS A 64 -2.47 -6.52 -1.33
C HIS A 64 -3.43 -6.10 -2.45
N VAL A 65 -4.58 -6.79 -2.52
CA VAL A 65 -5.59 -6.62 -3.57
C VAL A 65 -6.95 -6.32 -3.00
N ARG A 66 -7.78 -5.67 -3.81
CA ARG A 66 -9.20 -5.45 -3.55
C ARG A 66 -10.01 -5.90 -4.77
N CYS A 67 -11.14 -6.55 -4.51
CA CYS A 67 -12.13 -6.88 -5.53
C CYS A 67 -13.55 -6.86 -4.97
N GLY A 68 -14.53 -6.79 -5.87
CA GLY A 68 -15.95 -6.92 -5.55
C GLY A 68 -16.81 -6.25 -6.61
N ILE A 69 -18.13 -6.44 -6.48
CA ILE A 69 -19.13 -5.83 -7.38
C ILE A 69 -19.16 -4.28 -7.33
N GLU A 70 -18.54 -3.68 -6.31
CA GLU A 70 -18.31 -2.22 -6.27
C GLU A 70 -17.33 -1.78 -7.36
N ASP A 71 -16.28 -2.57 -7.58
CA ASP A 71 -15.19 -2.23 -8.48
C ASP A 71 -15.53 -2.65 -9.92
N THR A 72 -16.16 -3.82 -10.08
CA THR A 72 -16.66 -4.34 -11.36
C THR A 72 -17.76 -5.37 -11.16
N ILE A 73 -18.82 -5.30 -11.96
CA ILE A 73 -19.86 -6.33 -12.04
C ILE A 73 -19.58 -7.38 -13.13
N TRP A 74 -18.50 -7.19 -13.90
CA TRP A 74 -18.15 -7.99 -15.08
C TRP A 74 -16.91 -8.84 -14.83
N GLY A 75 -16.95 -10.07 -15.32
CA GLY A 75 -15.80 -10.95 -15.45
C GLY A 75 -14.97 -10.65 -16.70
N PRO A 76 -13.84 -11.35 -16.90
CA PRO A 76 -12.87 -11.04 -17.94
C PRO A 76 -13.41 -11.18 -19.37
N THR A 77 -14.46 -11.97 -19.57
CA THR A 77 -15.10 -12.16 -20.88
C THR A 77 -16.42 -11.39 -21.01
N GLY A 78 -16.72 -10.48 -20.08
CA GLY A 78 -17.91 -9.62 -20.08
C GLY A 78 -19.16 -10.26 -19.48
N GLU A 79 -19.05 -11.44 -18.89
CA GLU A 79 -20.12 -12.11 -18.16
C GLU A 79 -20.33 -11.48 -16.76
N PRO A 80 -21.55 -11.45 -16.19
CA PRO A 80 -21.75 -11.01 -14.82
C PRO A 80 -20.97 -11.88 -13.82
N MET A 81 -20.29 -11.24 -12.86
CA MET A 81 -19.44 -11.93 -11.89
C MET A 81 -19.67 -11.40 -10.47
N SER A 82 -20.07 -12.28 -9.54
CA SER A 82 -20.29 -11.93 -8.15
C SER A 82 -18.98 -11.71 -7.39
N SER A 83 -19.03 -10.97 -6.27
CA SER A 83 -17.84 -10.77 -5.40
C SER A 83 -17.23 -12.10 -4.94
N VAL A 84 -18.05 -13.13 -4.65
CA VAL A 84 -17.55 -14.46 -4.26
C VAL A 84 -16.71 -15.08 -5.37
N LYS A 85 -17.18 -15.07 -6.62
CA LYS A 85 -16.42 -15.58 -7.76
C LYS A 85 -15.13 -14.80 -7.99
N GLN A 86 -15.18 -13.48 -7.82
CA GLN A 86 -13.99 -12.62 -7.94
C GLN A 86 -12.95 -12.98 -6.86
N ILE A 87 -13.38 -13.18 -5.62
CA ILE A 87 -12.53 -13.63 -4.51
C ILE A 87 -11.90 -14.99 -4.84
N GLU A 88 -12.71 -15.97 -5.26
CA GLU A 88 -12.22 -17.32 -5.63
C GLU A 88 -11.15 -17.25 -6.73
N GLN A 89 -11.34 -16.37 -7.72
CA GLN A 89 -10.36 -16.13 -8.77
C GLN A 89 -9.03 -15.58 -8.22
N LEU A 90 -9.07 -14.59 -7.32
CA LEU A 90 -7.85 -14.03 -6.74
C LEU A 90 -7.16 -15.00 -5.76
N VAL A 91 -7.92 -15.79 -5.00
CA VAL A 91 -7.38 -16.85 -4.14
C VAL A 91 -6.61 -17.87 -4.99
N ARG A 92 -7.20 -18.31 -6.12
CA ARG A 92 -6.52 -19.24 -7.05
C ARG A 92 -5.22 -18.65 -7.58
N ILE A 93 -5.25 -17.42 -8.11
CA ILE A 93 -4.06 -16.75 -8.65
C ILE A 93 -2.97 -16.57 -7.57
N SER A 94 -3.37 -16.24 -6.34
CA SER A 94 -2.43 -16.11 -5.21
C SER A 94 -1.74 -17.44 -4.90
N HIS A 95 -2.50 -18.54 -4.89
CA HIS A 95 -1.95 -19.87 -4.66
C HIS A 95 -1.04 -20.37 -5.78
N GLU A 96 -1.28 -19.98 -7.04
CA GLU A 96 -0.37 -20.29 -8.16
C GLU A 96 1.04 -19.71 -7.95
N LEU A 97 1.16 -18.61 -7.18
CA LEU A 97 2.45 -18.01 -6.82
C LEU A 97 2.94 -18.42 -5.42
N GLY A 98 2.33 -19.44 -4.80
CA GLY A 98 2.69 -19.90 -3.45
C GLY A 98 2.36 -18.89 -2.35
N ARG A 99 1.44 -17.95 -2.60
CA ARG A 99 1.05 -16.91 -1.65
C ARG A 99 -0.29 -17.24 -1.01
N GLY A 100 -0.27 -17.53 0.30
CA GLY A 100 -1.48 -17.79 1.08
C GLY A 100 -2.36 -16.55 1.27
N VAL A 101 -3.65 -16.77 1.54
CA VAL A 101 -4.62 -15.70 1.83
C VAL A 101 -4.75 -15.52 3.33
N ALA A 102 -4.53 -14.29 3.80
CA ALA A 102 -4.58 -13.95 5.22
C ALA A 102 -6.00 -14.12 5.79
N SER A 103 -6.10 -14.78 6.93
CA SER A 103 -7.27 -14.75 7.80
C SER A 103 -7.55 -13.34 8.32
N ALA A 104 -8.74 -13.13 8.88
CA ALA A 104 -9.09 -11.84 9.48
C ALA A 104 -8.15 -11.44 10.64
N GLN A 105 -7.62 -12.41 11.39
CA GLN A 105 -6.69 -12.16 12.48
C GLN A 105 -5.31 -11.74 11.95
N GLU A 106 -4.80 -12.46 10.94
CA GLU A 106 -3.54 -12.11 10.26
C GLU A 106 -3.65 -10.74 9.59
N ALA A 107 -4.75 -10.45 8.91
CA ALA A 107 -4.99 -9.15 8.30
C ALA A 107 -4.94 -8.01 9.33
N ARG A 108 -5.58 -8.16 10.50
CA ARG A 108 -5.48 -7.16 11.58
C ARG A 108 -4.04 -6.93 12.02
N ALA A 109 -3.24 -7.99 12.10
CA ALA A 109 -1.82 -7.88 12.47
C ALA A 109 -1.00 -7.20 11.37
N ILE A 110 -1.17 -7.61 10.09
CA ILE A 110 -0.50 -7.03 8.92
C ILE A 110 -0.80 -5.53 8.81
N PHE A 111 -2.09 -5.16 8.85
CA PHE A 111 -2.51 -3.76 8.80
C PHE A 111 -2.29 -3.02 10.14
N LYS A 112 -1.76 -3.68 11.17
CA LYS A 112 -1.53 -3.11 12.51
C LYS A 112 -2.78 -2.41 13.09
N ILE A 113 -3.97 -2.94 12.83
CA ILE A 113 -5.24 -2.34 13.26
C ILE A 113 -5.28 -2.25 14.79
N GLY A 114 -5.60 -1.06 15.31
CA GLY A 114 -5.61 -0.76 16.75
C GLY A 114 -4.26 -0.28 17.30
N THR A 115 -3.22 -0.17 16.47
CA THR A 115 -1.92 0.37 16.89
C THR A 115 -1.91 1.89 16.85
N GLN A 116 -1.47 2.51 17.96
CA GLN A 116 -1.20 3.94 18.06
C GLN A 116 0.21 4.15 18.64
N TYR A 117 1.03 4.95 17.95
CA TYR A 117 2.36 5.32 18.40
C TYR A 117 2.32 6.58 19.27
N GLN A 118 3.32 6.72 20.14
CA GLN A 118 3.36 7.81 21.11
C GLN A 118 3.79 9.13 20.49
N THR A 119 4.78 9.08 19.58
CA THR A 119 5.40 10.29 19.00
C THR A 119 5.43 10.25 17.47
N THR A 120 5.63 11.44 16.88
CA THR A 120 5.83 11.58 15.43
C THR A 120 7.10 10.86 15.00
N GLU A 121 8.16 10.95 15.80
CA GLU A 121 9.47 10.34 15.55
C GLU A 121 9.36 8.82 15.55
N GLN A 122 8.64 8.25 16.52
CA GLN A 122 8.35 6.81 16.54
C GLN A 122 7.57 6.39 15.28
N THR A 123 6.54 7.16 14.91
CA THR A 123 5.75 6.87 13.70
C THR A 123 6.59 6.89 12.44
N LEU A 124 7.47 7.89 12.29
CA LEU A 124 8.36 7.98 11.13
C LEU A 124 9.37 6.82 11.10
N ALA A 125 9.89 6.41 12.26
CA ALA A 125 10.80 5.26 12.36
C ALA A 125 10.11 3.94 11.98
N GLU A 126 8.91 3.68 12.50
CA GLU A 126 8.11 2.49 12.17
C GLU A 126 7.76 2.41 10.68
N LEU A 127 7.50 3.56 10.06
CA LEU A 127 7.24 3.65 8.63
C LEU A 127 8.50 3.62 7.77
N ARG A 128 9.69 3.58 8.38
CA ARG A 128 10.99 3.67 7.68
C ARG A 128 11.09 4.92 6.79
N TYR A 129 10.39 5.99 7.16
CA TYR A 129 10.65 7.29 6.55
C TYR A 129 12.08 7.71 6.89
N PRO A 130 12.77 8.42 5.98
CA PRO A 130 13.96 9.15 6.36
C PRO A 130 13.59 10.06 7.53
N THR A 131 14.15 9.75 8.71
CA THR A 131 14.07 10.63 9.86
C THR A 131 14.70 11.95 9.43
N ALA A 132 14.18 13.07 9.95
CA ALA A 132 14.77 14.36 9.64
C ALA A 132 16.29 14.24 9.83
N ARG A 133 17.08 14.59 8.80
CA ARG A 133 18.54 14.71 8.93
C ARG A 133 18.76 15.40 10.27
N ARG A 134 19.38 14.70 11.23
CA ARG A 134 19.82 15.30 12.47
C ARG A 134 20.48 16.62 12.06
N PRO A 135 20.03 17.79 12.55
CA PRO A 135 20.59 19.05 12.10
C PRO A 135 22.10 18.90 12.24
N VAL A 136 22.81 18.98 11.12
CA VAL A 136 24.27 19.03 11.13
C VAL A 136 24.54 20.26 11.98
N ARG A 137 24.97 20.05 13.24
CA ARG A 137 25.51 21.15 14.02
C ARG A 137 26.59 21.73 13.12
N PRO A 138 26.53 23.01 12.73
CA PRO A 138 27.68 23.60 12.06
C PRO A 138 28.86 23.30 12.97
N ALA A 139 29.93 22.76 12.39
CA ALA A 139 31.19 22.60 13.08
C ALA A 139 31.66 24.03 13.41
N LEU A 140 31.17 24.58 14.51
CA LEU A 140 31.82 25.69 15.18
C LEU A 140 33.14 25.12 15.61
N ALA A 141 34.15 25.36 14.77
CA ALA A 141 35.53 25.21 15.13
C ALA A 141 35.75 26.10 16.35
N GLU A 142 35.71 25.51 17.54
CA GLU A 142 36.41 26.02 18.69
C GLU A 142 37.91 25.97 18.33
N ARG A 143 38.36 26.97 17.57
CA ARG A 143 39.76 27.36 17.56
C ARG A 143 40.04 27.88 18.96
N LYS A 144 40.52 27.00 19.83
CA LYS A 144 41.30 27.41 21.00
C LYS A 144 42.48 28.21 20.45
N VAL A 145 42.45 29.51 20.66
CA VAL A 145 43.61 30.38 20.50
C VAL A 145 44.40 30.26 21.80
N ALA A 146 45.61 29.71 21.69
CA ALA A 146 46.69 29.94 22.64
C ALA A 146 47.65 30.95 22.01
#